data_AF-A0A820PNR4-F1
#
_entry.id   AF-A0A820PNR4-F1
#
_cell.length_a   1.000
_cell.length_b   1.000
_cell.length_c   1.000
_cell.angle_alpha   90.00
_cell.angle_beta   90.00
_cell.angle_gamma   90.00
#
_symmetry.space_group_name_H-M   'P 1'
#
loop_
_entity.id
_entity.type
_entity.pdbx_description
1 polymer ?
#
loop_
_entity_poly.entity_id
_entity_poly.type
_entity_poly.pdbx_seq_one_letter_code
_entity_poly.pdbx_strand_id
1 'polypeptide(L)'
;ISPETLTQSVFQSQINASIEQLQVTTPNEFKIQLNLVQSMTTHSKLQSGVQTNSRLDYFLINNQQFGVKRASFRYISSSGNYCYCTVDFNCQQASKIYNIYGEATQFTVNSNSKNLMRINRFKLGCLPVNAILLSTLECFYNQTCLNQLIAFFPTNQKFLAMNFSEQSRFTINST
;
A
#
# COMPACT_ATOMS: atom_id res chain seq x y z
N ILE A 1 -2.70 -43.19 -24.92
CA ILE A 1 -1.82 -42.02 -25.11
C ILE A 1 -0.62 -42.25 -24.20
N SER A 2 0.52 -42.69 -24.75
CA SER A 2 1.76 -42.81 -23.97
C SER A 2 2.33 -41.42 -23.73
N PRO A 3 2.86 -41.11 -22.54
CA PRO A 3 3.55 -39.86 -22.32
C PRO A 3 4.87 -39.89 -23.09
N GLU A 4 4.96 -39.12 -24.17
CA GLU A 4 6.24 -38.84 -24.82
C GLU A 4 7.04 -37.89 -23.94
N THR A 5 8.19 -38.36 -23.47
CA THR A 5 9.14 -37.53 -22.75
C THR A 5 9.79 -36.54 -23.70
N LEU A 6 9.66 -35.24 -23.41
CA LEU A 6 10.30 -34.18 -24.16
C LEU A 6 11.83 -34.34 -24.13
N THR A 7 12.48 -33.98 -25.23
CA THR A 7 13.94 -33.83 -25.23
C THR A 7 14.33 -32.64 -24.36
N GLN A 8 15.52 -32.69 -23.76
CA GLN A 8 16.01 -31.64 -22.86
C GLN A 8 16.01 -30.24 -23.51
N SER A 9 16.37 -30.15 -24.79
CA SER A 9 16.39 -28.88 -25.53
C SER A 9 15.00 -28.29 -25.73
N VAL A 10 14.01 -29.12 -26.05
CA VAL A 10 12.61 -28.69 -26.23
C VAL A 10 12.03 -28.27 -24.89
N PHE A 11 12.27 -29.05 -23.83
CA PHE A 11 11.83 -28.71 -22.48
C PHE A 11 12.42 -27.37 -22.01
N GLN A 12 13.73 -27.14 -22.17
CA GLN A 12 14.37 -25.90 -21.76
C GLN A 12 13.86 -24.69 -22.55
N SER A 13 13.66 -24.85 -23.86
CA SER A 13 13.10 -23.80 -24.72
C SER A 13 11.69 -23.41 -24.29
N GLN A 14 10.83 -24.40 -24.00
CA GLN A 14 9.47 -24.17 -23.52
C GLN A 14 9.42 -23.48 -22.15
N ILE A 15 10.31 -23.87 -21.21
CA ILE A 15 10.41 -23.19 -19.91
C ILE A 15 10.83 -21.74 -20.10
N ASN A 16 11.87 -21.49 -20.88
CA ASN A 16 12.37 -20.12 -21.09
C ASN A 16 11.29 -19.24 -21.74
N ALA A 17 10.63 -19.74 -22.79
CA ALA A 17 9.52 -19.02 -23.43
C ALA A 17 8.35 -18.76 -22.45
N SER A 18 8.02 -19.72 -21.58
CA SER A 18 6.97 -19.55 -20.57
C SER A 18 7.36 -18.52 -19.51
N ILE A 19 8.62 -18.48 -19.08
CA ILE A 19 9.14 -17.49 -18.14
C ILE A 19 9.12 -16.10 -18.79
N GLU A 20 9.58 -15.97 -20.02
CA GLU A 20 9.56 -14.70 -20.77
C GLU A 20 8.14 -14.19 -20.93
N GLN A 21 7.21 -15.07 -21.32
CA GLN A 21 5.80 -14.71 -21.43
C GLN A 21 5.25 -14.24 -20.08
N LEU A 22 5.50 -14.99 -18.99
CA LEU A 22 5.06 -14.61 -17.64
C LEU A 22 5.60 -13.23 -17.24
N GLN A 23 6.88 -12.96 -17.50
CA GLN A 23 7.53 -11.68 -17.18
C GLN A 23 6.93 -10.50 -17.95
N VAL A 24 6.47 -10.72 -19.18
CA VAL A 24 5.88 -9.67 -20.03
C VAL A 24 4.37 -9.51 -19.78
N THR A 25 3.62 -10.60 -19.62
CA THR A 25 2.15 -10.53 -19.53
C THR A 25 1.68 -10.19 -18.13
N THR A 26 2.25 -10.83 -17.10
CA THR A 26 1.75 -10.72 -15.71
C THR A 26 1.73 -9.26 -15.21
N PRO A 27 2.80 -8.45 -15.36
CA PRO A 27 2.77 -7.07 -14.88
C PRO A 27 1.72 -6.23 -15.60
N ASN A 28 1.51 -6.49 -16.90
CA ASN A 28 0.55 -5.76 -17.72
C ASN A 28 -0.88 -6.13 -17.34
N GLU A 29 -1.19 -7.41 -17.20
CA GLU A 29 -2.50 -7.88 -16.76
C GLU A 29 -2.84 -7.39 -15.36
N PHE A 30 -1.88 -7.48 -14.42
CA PHE A 30 -2.03 -6.93 -13.09
C PHE A 30 -2.31 -5.43 -13.12
N LYS A 31 -1.57 -4.66 -13.93
CA LYS A 31 -1.78 -3.22 -14.08
C LYS A 31 -3.17 -2.90 -14.65
N ILE A 32 -3.64 -3.66 -15.64
CA ILE A 32 -4.98 -3.48 -16.22
C ILE A 32 -6.06 -3.72 -15.16
N GLN A 33 -5.95 -4.82 -14.42
CA GLN A 33 -6.89 -5.15 -13.34
C GLN A 33 -6.87 -4.09 -12.23
N LEU A 34 -5.67 -3.63 -11.83
CA LEU A 34 -5.52 -2.58 -10.85
C LEU A 34 -6.17 -1.26 -11.30
N ASN A 35 -5.94 -0.86 -12.55
CA ASN A 35 -6.56 0.33 -13.13
C ASN A 35 -8.09 0.21 -13.19
N LEU A 36 -8.62 -0.98 -13.48
CA LEU A 36 -10.05 -1.25 -13.45
C LEU A 36 -10.60 -1.09 -12.02
N VAL A 37 -9.95 -1.66 -11.00
CA VAL A 37 -10.35 -1.51 -9.59
C VAL A 37 -10.34 -0.05 -9.17
N GLN A 38 -9.30 0.69 -9.52
CA GLN A 38 -9.20 2.13 -9.26
C GLN A 38 -10.34 2.89 -9.95
N SER A 39 -10.61 2.60 -11.22
CA SER A 39 -11.68 3.25 -11.99
C SER A 39 -13.06 2.96 -11.42
N MET A 40 -13.35 1.71 -11.04
CA MET A 40 -14.61 1.37 -10.37
C MET A 40 -14.72 2.09 -9.03
N THR A 41 -13.62 2.15 -8.27
CA THR A 41 -13.62 2.81 -6.96
C THR A 41 -13.93 4.32 -7.07
N THR A 42 -13.35 5.03 -8.04
CA THR A 42 -13.65 6.45 -8.27
C THR A 42 -15.07 6.68 -8.79
N HIS A 43 -15.47 5.97 -9.85
CA HIS A 43 -16.75 6.21 -10.53
C HIS A 43 -17.94 5.73 -9.73
N SER A 44 -17.84 4.54 -9.12
CA SER A 44 -18.87 3.98 -8.24
C SER A 44 -18.76 4.51 -6.81
N LYS A 45 -17.84 5.44 -6.55
CA LYS A 45 -17.72 6.13 -5.25
C LYS A 45 -17.53 5.15 -4.07
N LEU A 46 -16.89 4.00 -4.32
CA LEU A 46 -16.71 2.95 -3.33
C LEU A 46 -15.69 3.37 -2.27
N GLN A 47 -15.96 3.01 -1.03
CA GLN A 47 -15.02 3.19 0.08
C GLN A 47 -14.16 1.92 0.22
N SER A 48 -12.85 2.10 0.31
CA SER A 48 -11.95 1.00 0.65
C SER A 48 -12.26 0.48 2.05
N GLY A 49 -12.14 -0.84 2.26
CA GLY A 49 -12.46 -1.44 3.57
C GLY A 49 -11.61 -0.89 4.73
N VAL A 50 -10.38 -0.47 4.45
CA VAL A 50 -9.47 0.19 5.40
C VAL A 50 -9.56 1.72 5.35
N GLN A 51 -10.53 2.26 4.62
CA GLN A 51 -10.83 3.69 4.53
C GLN A 51 -9.63 4.57 4.12
N THR A 52 -8.73 4.08 3.27
CA THR A 52 -7.54 4.84 2.83
C THR A 52 -7.82 5.83 1.70
N ASN A 53 -8.93 5.65 0.98
CA ASN A 53 -9.32 6.52 -0.13
C ASN A 53 -10.28 7.65 0.29
N SER A 54 -11.10 7.41 1.31
CA SER A 54 -12.01 8.41 1.87
C SER A 54 -12.48 8.00 3.26
N ARG A 55 -12.87 8.99 4.07
CA ARG A 55 -13.48 8.80 5.39
C ARG A 55 -14.94 9.23 5.39
N LEU A 56 -15.71 8.67 6.32
CA LEU A 56 -17.07 9.11 6.60
C LEU A 56 -17.03 10.08 7.78
N ASP A 57 -17.41 11.32 7.53
CA ASP A 57 -17.56 12.33 8.57
C ASP A 57 -19.05 12.38 8.96
N TYR A 58 -19.31 12.22 10.26
CA TYR A 58 -20.64 12.35 10.85
C TYR A 58 -20.77 13.75 11.42
N PHE A 59 -21.91 14.39 11.18
CA PHE A 59 -22.18 15.72 11.71
C PHE A 59 -23.63 15.85 12.14
N LEU A 60 -23.88 16.63 13.19
CA LEU A 60 -25.23 16.96 13.63
C LEU A 60 -25.80 18.02 12.69
N ILE A 61 -26.96 17.75 12.10
CA ILE A 61 -27.70 18.75 11.32
C ILE A 61 -28.58 19.57 12.25
N ASN A 62 -29.15 18.93 13.29
CA ASN A 62 -29.91 19.49 14.41
C ASN A 62 -29.77 18.54 15.63
N ASN A 63 -30.32 18.87 16.80
CA ASN A 63 -30.27 18.04 18.03
C ASN A 63 -30.91 16.63 17.95
N GLN A 64 -31.36 16.18 16.76
CA GLN A 64 -32.04 14.89 16.55
C GLN A 64 -31.63 14.16 15.27
N GLN A 65 -30.84 14.77 14.38
CA GLN A 65 -30.47 14.18 13.09
C GLN A 65 -28.97 14.23 12.85
N PHE A 66 -28.42 13.11 12.36
CA PHE A 66 -27.03 13.00 11.96
C PHE A 66 -26.94 12.91 10.43
N GLY A 67 -26.16 13.82 9.84
CA GLY A 67 -25.72 13.73 8.47
C GLY A 67 -24.45 12.90 8.36
N VAL A 68 -24.32 12.19 7.24
CA VAL A 68 -23.09 11.49 6.87
C VAL A 68 -22.58 12.10 5.57
N LYS A 69 -21.34 12.57 5.57
CA LYS A 69 -20.64 12.99 4.35
C LYS A 69 -19.39 12.16 4.15
N ARG A 70 -19.03 11.94 2.90
CA ARG A 70 -17.76 11.30 2.54
C ARG A 70 -16.73 12.37 2.24
N ALA A 71 -15.63 12.40 2.98
CA ALA A 71 -14.50 13.29 2.73
C ALA A 71 -13.34 12.50 2.09
N SER A 72 -12.80 13.03 1.00
CA SER A 72 -11.63 12.45 0.33
C SER A 72 -10.37 12.65 1.15
N PHE A 73 -9.49 11.65 1.20
CA PHE A 73 -8.16 11.87 1.75
C PHE A 73 -7.33 12.74 0.80
N ARG A 74 -6.67 13.73 1.39
CA ARG A 74 -5.78 14.67 0.68
C ARG A 74 -4.33 14.30 0.96
N TYR A 75 -3.60 13.95 -0.09
CA TYR A 75 -2.17 13.64 -0.04
C TYR A 75 -1.40 14.55 -1.00
N ILE A 76 -0.14 14.18 -1.29
CA ILE A 76 0.74 14.88 -2.22
C ILE A 76 0.98 13.96 -3.43
N SER A 77 0.86 14.49 -4.64
CA SER A 77 1.19 13.77 -5.87
C SER A 77 2.71 13.58 -6.02
N SER A 78 3.13 12.80 -7.01
CA SER A 78 4.54 12.73 -7.43
C SER A 78 5.10 14.11 -7.85
N SER A 79 4.25 15.01 -8.35
CA SER A 79 4.60 16.38 -8.73
C SER A 79 4.62 17.39 -7.58
N GLY A 80 4.39 16.96 -6.34
CA GLY A 80 4.41 17.83 -5.16
C GLY A 80 3.13 18.64 -4.93
N ASN A 81 2.11 18.48 -5.78
CA ASN A 81 0.83 19.16 -5.64
C ASN A 81 -0.12 18.40 -4.71
N TYR A 82 -1.07 19.11 -4.09
CA TYR A 82 -2.16 18.44 -3.38
C TYR A 82 -2.99 17.62 -4.36
N CYS A 83 -3.37 16.43 -3.91
CA CYS A 83 -4.20 15.53 -4.71
C CYS A 83 -5.17 14.76 -3.80
N TYR A 84 -6.25 14.24 -4.39
CA TYR A 84 -7.37 13.64 -3.66
C TYR A 84 -7.59 12.20 -4.11
N CYS A 85 -7.70 11.29 -3.15
CA CYS A 85 -7.82 9.86 -3.40
C CYS A 85 -9.13 9.40 -4.06
N THR A 86 -10.08 10.31 -4.25
CA THR A 86 -11.31 10.09 -5.01
C THR A 86 -11.17 10.48 -6.48
N VAL A 87 -10.01 11.01 -6.89
CA VAL A 87 -9.73 11.49 -8.25
C VAL A 87 -8.43 10.89 -8.79
N ASP A 88 -7.38 10.84 -7.96
CA ASP A 88 -6.06 10.34 -8.36
C ASP A 88 -5.55 9.31 -7.33
N PHE A 89 -5.25 8.10 -7.80
CA PHE A 89 -4.70 7.02 -6.96
C PHE A 89 -3.18 7.05 -6.84
N ASN A 90 -2.48 7.90 -7.60
CA ASN A 90 -1.03 8.11 -7.48
C ASN A 90 -0.66 9.04 -6.32
N CYS A 91 -1.66 9.58 -5.65
CA CYS A 91 -1.54 10.31 -4.40
C CYS A 91 -0.81 9.51 -3.33
N GLN A 92 0.20 10.14 -2.72
CA GLN A 92 1.03 9.50 -1.73
C GLN A 92 1.44 10.43 -0.58
N GLN A 93 1.74 9.82 0.56
CA GLN A 93 2.27 10.55 1.71
C GLN A 93 3.32 9.69 2.42
N ALA A 94 4.27 10.33 3.10
CA ALA A 94 5.19 9.60 3.97
C ALA A 94 4.43 8.91 5.11
N SER A 95 4.71 7.62 5.34
CA SER A 95 4.10 6.85 6.42
C SER A 95 4.62 7.28 7.79
N LYS A 96 3.68 7.42 8.72
CA LYS A 96 3.90 8.00 10.04
C LYS A 96 2.97 7.34 11.06
N ILE A 97 3.47 7.13 12.27
CA ILE A 97 2.68 6.71 13.42
C ILE A 97 2.35 7.96 14.25
N TYR A 98 1.09 8.10 14.63
CA TYR A 98 0.57 9.26 15.35
C TYR A 98 -0.03 8.83 16.68
N ASN A 99 0.06 9.70 17.69
CA ASN A 99 -0.70 9.52 18.93
C ASN A 99 -2.10 10.10 18.74
N ILE A 100 -3.08 9.24 18.46
CA ILE A 100 -4.49 9.65 18.31
C ILE A 100 -5.22 9.84 19.64
N TYR A 101 -4.65 9.37 20.76
CA TYR A 101 -5.23 9.52 22.10
C TYR A 101 -4.80 10.81 22.80
N GLY A 102 -3.87 11.57 22.21
CA GLY A 102 -3.48 12.89 22.70
C GLY A 102 -4.51 13.99 22.43
N GLU A 103 -5.52 13.73 21.60
CA GLU A 103 -6.57 14.69 21.24
C GLU A 103 -7.95 14.12 21.56
N ALA A 104 -8.62 14.72 22.55
CA ALA A 104 -9.76 14.15 23.26
C ALA A 104 -11.04 13.91 22.43
N THR A 105 -11.09 14.26 21.15
CA THR A 105 -12.37 14.29 20.40
C THR A 105 -12.32 13.78 18.96
N GLN A 106 -11.18 13.31 18.45
CA GLN A 106 -11.08 12.91 17.05
C GLN A 106 -10.16 11.70 16.88
N PHE A 107 -10.73 10.52 16.57
CA PHE A 107 -10.01 9.37 16.02
C PHE A 107 -9.52 9.63 14.58
N THR A 108 -9.10 10.87 14.30
CA THR A 108 -8.67 11.36 13.00
C THR A 108 -7.36 12.08 13.18
N VAL A 109 -6.34 11.60 12.47
CA VAL A 109 -5.05 12.29 12.38
C VAL A 109 -5.28 13.63 11.69
N ASN A 110 -4.99 14.73 12.39
CA ASN A 110 -5.01 16.08 11.84
C ASN A 110 -3.58 16.67 11.84
N SER A 111 -3.44 17.94 11.48
CA SER A 111 -2.14 18.63 11.43
C SER A 111 -1.47 18.79 12.81
N ASN A 112 -2.24 18.67 13.89
CA ASN A 112 -1.78 18.86 15.27
C ASN A 112 -1.39 17.53 15.94
N SER A 113 -1.81 16.40 15.35
CA SER A 113 -1.52 15.07 15.89
C SER A 113 -0.01 14.85 15.99
N LYS A 114 0.47 14.61 17.22
CA LYS A 114 1.89 14.41 17.49
C LYS A 114 2.41 13.19 16.72
N ASN A 115 3.39 13.42 15.85
CA ASN A 115 4.13 12.36 15.21
C ASN A 115 4.98 11.61 16.25
N LEU A 116 4.78 10.30 16.35
CA LEU A 116 5.57 9.42 17.22
C LEU A 116 6.76 8.85 16.47
N MET A 117 6.55 8.49 15.21
CA MET A 117 7.59 7.91 14.35
C MET A 117 7.28 8.21 12.88
N ARG A 118 8.34 8.41 12.10
CA ARG A 118 8.30 8.35 10.64
C ARG A 118 8.89 7.01 10.20
N ILE A 119 8.17 6.27 9.36
CA ILE A 119 8.67 5.03 8.79
C ILE A 119 9.29 5.40 7.45
N ASN A 120 10.62 5.43 7.40
CA ASN A 120 11.33 5.84 6.19
C ASN A 120 11.01 4.93 5.02
N ARG A 121 10.85 5.56 3.85
CA ARG A 121 10.52 4.94 2.55
C ARG A 121 9.26 4.07 2.50
N PHE A 122 8.49 3.99 3.57
CA PHE A 122 7.10 3.55 3.52
C PHE A 122 6.23 4.73 3.08
N LYS A 123 5.30 4.46 2.18
CA LYS A 123 4.34 5.41 1.65
C LYS A 123 2.94 4.97 1.99
N LEU A 124 2.10 5.93 2.35
CA LEU A 124 0.66 5.79 2.30
C LEU A 124 0.22 6.08 0.87
N GLY A 125 -0.79 5.35 0.41
CA GLY A 125 -1.45 5.57 -0.87
C GLY A 125 -2.96 5.47 -0.69
N CYS A 126 -3.70 5.80 -1.75
CA CYS A 126 -5.16 5.79 -1.71
C CYS A 126 -5.77 4.40 -1.54
N LEU A 127 -5.07 3.36 -1.98
CA LEU A 127 -5.37 1.96 -1.67
C LEU A 127 -4.14 1.29 -1.05
N PRO A 128 -4.33 0.20 -0.29
CA PRO A 128 -3.21 -0.60 0.24
C PRO A 128 -2.22 -1.04 -0.84
N VAL A 129 -2.72 -1.44 -2.02
CA VAL A 129 -1.88 -1.83 -3.15
C VAL A 129 -1.02 -0.67 -3.66
N ASN A 130 -1.55 0.55 -3.73
CA ASN A 130 -0.77 1.73 -4.10
C ASN A 130 0.30 2.02 -3.04
N ALA A 131 -0.04 1.91 -1.76
CA ALA A 131 0.90 2.10 -0.65
C ALA A 131 2.09 1.13 -0.75
N ILE A 132 1.83 -0.14 -1.03
CA ILE A 132 2.86 -1.17 -1.21
C ILE A 132 3.73 -0.88 -2.44
N LEU A 133 3.13 -0.62 -3.60
CA LEU A 133 3.87 -0.37 -4.85
C LEU A 133 4.76 0.88 -4.80
N LEU A 134 4.37 1.88 -4.00
CA LEU A 134 5.13 3.12 -3.83
C LEU A 134 6.19 3.05 -2.71
N SER A 135 6.16 2.00 -1.89
CA SER A 135 7.08 1.81 -0.78
C SER A 135 8.28 0.95 -1.19
N THR A 136 9.45 1.21 -0.62
CA THR A 136 10.60 0.30 -0.79
C THR A 136 10.57 -0.89 0.18
N LEU A 137 9.75 -0.78 1.23
CA LEU A 137 9.61 -1.78 2.30
C LEU A 137 10.94 -2.09 3.05
N GLU A 138 11.94 -1.22 2.93
CA GLU A 138 13.30 -1.42 3.46
C GLU A 138 13.35 -1.59 4.99
N CYS A 139 12.38 -1.03 5.72
CA CYS A 139 12.29 -1.16 7.17
C CYS A 139 12.27 -2.62 7.64
N PHE A 140 11.69 -3.52 6.84
CA PHE A 140 11.65 -4.95 7.17
C PHE A 140 13.03 -5.64 7.07
N TYR A 141 14.02 -5.01 6.44
CA TYR A 141 15.40 -5.52 6.33
C TYR A 141 16.36 -4.81 7.29
N ASN A 142 15.87 -3.87 8.09
CA ASN A 142 16.67 -3.15 9.07
C ASN A 142 16.13 -3.43 10.47
N GLN A 143 16.89 -4.18 11.28
CA GLN A 143 16.43 -4.60 12.61
C GLN A 143 16.08 -3.42 13.52
N THR A 144 16.83 -2.32 13.45
CA THR A 144 16.56 -1.11 14.24
C THR A 144 15.22 -0.49 13.85
N CYS A 145 14.96 -0.31 12.56
CA CYS A 145 13.70 0.22 12.06
C CYS A 145 12.53 -0.70 12.42
N LEU A 146 12.69 -2.01 12.21
CA LEU A 146 11.69 -3.01 12.50
C LEU A 146 11.34 -3.05 13.99
N ASN A 147 12.34 -3.00 14.88
CA ASN A 147 12.13 -2.94 16.33
C ASN A 147 11.34 -1.69 16.74
N GLN A 148 11.65 -0.53 16.15
CA GLN A 148 10.89 0.70 16.39
C GLN A 148 9.43 0.56 15.93
N LEU A 149 9.20 -0.07 14.77
CA LEU A 149 7.85 -0.31 14.25
C LEU A 149 7.04 -1.24 15.16
N ILE A 150 7.65 -2.35 15.59
CA ILE A 150 6.99 -3.38 16.42
C ILE A 150 6.68 -2.88 17.82
N ALA A 151 7.46 -1.94 18.36
CA ALA A 151 7.20 -1.34 19.67
C ALA A 151 5.79 -0.70 19.78
N PHE A 152 5.14 -0.38 18.67
CA PHE A 152 3.77 0.15 18.64
C PHE A 152 2.68 -0.92 18.60
N PHE A 153 3.04 -2.19 18.46
CA PHE A 153 2.10 -3.31 18.44
C PHE A 153 2.24 -4.14 19.71
N PRO A 154 1.14 -4.50 20.40
CA PRO A 154 1.20 -5.29 21.62
C PRO A 154 1.49 -6.76 21.27
N THR A 155 2.75 -7.07 20.97
CA THR A 155 3.19 -8.42 20.61
C THR A 155 4.43 -8.82 21.42
N ASN A 156 4.39 -10.04 21.93
CA ASN A 156 5.54 -10.67 22.60
C ASN A 156 6.45 -11.39 21.59
N GLN A 157 6.11 -11.35 20.30
CA GLN A 157 6.91 -11.99 19.26
C GLN A 157 8.12 -11.12 18.91
N LYS A 158 9.30 -11.76 18.90
CA LYS A 158 10.51 -11.15 18.35
C LYS A 158 10.51 -11.40 16.85
N PHE A 159 10.40 -10.32 16.08
CA PHE A 159 10.58 -10.40 14.64
C PHE A 159 12.03 -10.08 14.30
N LEU A 160 12.64 -10.95 13.50
CA LEU A 160 13.94 -10.72 12.91
C LEU A 160 13.75 -9.99 11.58
N ALA A 161 14.63 -9.03 11.32
CA ALA A 161 14.72 -8.39 10.02
C ALA A 161 15.04 -9.43 8.95
N MET A 162 14.45 -9.23 7.77
CA MET A 162 14.72 -10.06 6.61
C MET A 162 16.18 -9.91 6.17
N ASN A 163 16.77 -11.01 5.71
CA ASN A 163 18.14 -11.03 5.25
C ASN A 163 18.22 -10.79 3.74
N PHE A 164 18.95 -9.76 3.31
CA PHE A 164 19.19 -9.48 1.88
C PHE A 164 19.92 -10.62 1.17
N SER A 165 20.82 -11.32 1.87
CA SER A 165 21.63 -12.39 1.27
C SER A 165 20.85 -13.70 1.04
N GLU A 166 19.61 -13.81 1.54
CA GLU A 166 18.71 -14.95 1.29
C GLU A 166 17.63 -14.62 0.23
N GLN A 167 17.57 -13.37 -0.27
CA GLN A 167 16.66 -13.00 -1.35
C GLN A 167 17.18 -13.48 -2.71
N SER A 168 16.78 -14.68 -3.10
CA SER A 168 17.06 -15.25 -4.42
C SER A 168 16.17 -14.72 -5.55
N ARG A 169 15.13 -13.91 -5.25
CA ARG A 169 14.03 -13.65 -6.19
C ARG A 169 13.85 -12.19 -6.62
N PHE A 170 14.29 -11.20 -5.83
CA PHE A 170 14.08 -9.78 -6.15
C PHE A 170 15.30 -8.95 -5.77
N THR A 171 15.90 -8.29 -6.75
CA THR A 171 16.93 -7.27 -6.51
C THR A 171 16.25 -5.98 -6.04
N ILE A 172 16.79 -5.36 -5.01
CA ILE A 172 16.34 -4.03 -4.58
C ILE A 172 16.73 -3.04 -5.67
N ASN A 173 15.74 -2.39 -6.26
CA ASN A 173 16.00 -1.22 -7.09
C ASN A 173 16.59 -0.12 -6.21
N SER A 174 17.90 0.07 -6.30
CA SER A 174 18.57 1.28 -5.84
C SER A 174 17.98 2.45 -6.62
N THR A 175 17.23 3.31 -5.94
CA THR A 175 16.83 4.63 -6.44
C THR A 175 17.57 5.71 -5.68
#